data_AF-A0AAW2W696-F1
#
_entry.id   AF-A0AAW2W696-F1
#
_cell.length_a   1.000
_cell.length_b   1.000
_cell.length_c   1.000
_cell.angle_alpha   90.00
_cell.angle_beta   90.00
_cell.angle_gamma   90.00
#
_symmetry.space_group_name_H-M   'P 1'
#
loop_
_entity.id
_entity.type
_entity.pdbx_description
1 polymer ?
#
loop_
_entity_poly.entity_id
_entity_poly.type
_entity_poly.pdbx_seq_one_letter_code
_entity_poly.pdbx_strand_id
1 'polypeptide(L)'
;MQAVKVGCLHAAEKGCTSSRRGVCLISDRHPGIIKAVREGSDFVSPHGAHRYCLRHVCSNFNTHYKNVILKDLCWRAGSEYQIRKFNRIMEEIKSQNVAAFEFLDKINKEKWTASHDGGWRTGILTTNMSECINGVLKGARRLPLTAIVEITLARTVNYL
;
A
#
# COMPACT_ATOMS: atom_id res chain seq x y z
N MET A 1 -11.00 22.96 12.51
CA MET A 1 -10.55 21.61 12.89
C MET A 1 -10.39 20.78 11.62
N GLN A 2 -9.17 20.67 11.09
CA GLN A 2 -8.92 19.92 9.85
C GLN A 2 -8.92 18.42 10.14
N ALA A 3 -9.82 17.69 9.48
CA ALA A 3 -9.86 16.23 9.53
C ALA A 3 -8.62 15.66 8.83
N VAL A 4 -7.71 15.07 9.60
CA VAL A 4 -6.62 14.26 9.06
C VAL A 4 -7.24 13.00 8.46
N LYS A 5 -7.19 12.86 7.14
CA LYS A 5 -7.46 11.60 6.44
C LYS A 5 -6.42 10.58 6.92
N VAL A 6 -6.78 9.72 7.87
CA VAL A 6 -5.98 8.55 8.23
C VAL A 6 -6.14 7.54 7.07
N GLY A 7 -5.16 7.52 6.17
CA GLY A 7 -5.06 6.54 5.11
C GLY A 7 -4.71 5.17 5.67
N CYS A 8 -5.34 4.14 5.13
CA CYS A 8 -5.20 2.71 5.37
C CYS A 8 -3.80 2.27 5.85
N LEU A 9 -3.74 1.70 7.06
CA LEU A 9 -2.54 1.11 7.67
C LEU A 9 -2.75 -0.40 7.76
N HIS A 10 -1.80 -1.20 7.24
CA HIS A 10 -1.73 -2.64 7.50
C HIS A 10 -0.30 -3.00 7.90
N ALA A 11 -0.16 -3.80 8.95
CA ALA A 11 1.12 -4.24 9.50
C ALA A 11 1.31 -5.73 9.21
N ALA A 12 2.44 -6.10 8.59
CA ALA A 12 2.86 -7.49 8.43
C ALA A 12 3.99 -7.81 9.43
N GLU A 13 3.87 -8.90 10.18
CA GLU A 13 4.82 -9.28 11.24
C GLU A 13 5.75 -10.41 10.77
N LYS A 14 7.06 -10.26 11.00
CA LYS A 14 8.05 -11.34 10.88
C LYS A 14 8.35 -11.93 12.26
N GLY A 15 7.49 -12.83 12.73
CA GLY A 15 7.72 -13.61 13.96
C GLY A 15 7.16 -12.97 15.24
N CYS A 16 6.62 -13.82 16.10
CA CYS A 16 5.93 -13.47 17.34
C CYS A 16 6.95 -13.13 18.44
N THR A 17 7.25 -11.86 18.67
CA THR A 17 7.95 -11.42 19.90
C THR A 17 7.33 -10.13 20.43
N SER A 18 7.31 -10.00 21.75
CA SER A 18 6.72 -8.92 22.56
C SER A 18 7.41 -7.54 22.39
N SER A 19 8.13 -7.32 21.29
CA SER A 19 8.78 -6.09 20.87
C SER A 19 8.42 -5.85 19.40
N ARG A 20 7.88 -4.67 19.04
CA ARG A 20 7.43 -4.31 17.66
C ARG A 20 8.54 -4.26 16.60
N ARG A 21 9.67 -4.93 16.82
CA ARG A 21 10.77 -5.04 15.86
C ARG A 21 10.37 -6.02 14.76
N GLY A 22 10.66 -5.67 13.51
CA GLY A 22 10.38 -6.54 12.37
C GLY A 22 9.00 -6.37 11.73
N VAL A 23 8.30 -5.26 11.99
CA VAL A 23 6.99 -4.95 11.39
C VAL A 23 7.15 -4.20 10.07
N CYS A 24 6.40 -4.61 9.05
CA CYS A 24 6.25 -3.88 7.80
C CYS A 24 4.92 -3.13 7.73
N LEU A 25 4.97 -1.81 7.71
CA LEU A 25 3.82 -0.97 7.42
C LEU A 25 3.61 -0.84 5.91
N ILE A 26 2.42 -1.19 5.44
CA ILE A 26 1.97 -0.96 4.07
C ILE A 26 0.90 0.13 4.08
N SER A 27 1.12 1.21 3.35
CA SER A 27 0.18 2.34 3.30
C SER A 27 0.21 3.10 1.96
N ASP A 28 -0.66 4.10 1.83
CA ASP A 28 -0.65 5.04 0.70
C ASP A 28 0.60 5.94 0.73
N ARG A 29 0.97 6.49 -0.44
CA ARG A 29 2.05 7.48 -0.64
C ARG A 29 1.59 8.91 -0.33
N HIS A 30 0.63 9.10 0.57
CA HIS A 30 0.16 10.43 0.94
C HIS A 30 1.24 11.19 1.74
N PRO A 31 1.54 12.48 1.45
CA PRO A 31 2.63 13.22 2.10
C PRO A 31 2.56 13.23 3.62
N GLY A 32 1.35 13.35 4.19
CA GLY A 32 1.14 13.30 5.64
C GLY A 32 1.53 11.97 6.28
N ILE A 33 1.31 10.84 5.59
CA ILE A 33 1.70 9.51 6.09
C ILE A 33 3.22 9.36 6.02
N ILE A 34 3.83 9.78 4.91
CA ILE A 34 5.29 9.73 4.74
C ILE A 34 5.98 10.55 5.82
N LYS A 35 5.44 11.73 6.14
CA LYS A 35 5.96 12.58 7.22
C LYS A 35 5.86 11.88 8.57
N ALA A 36 4.68 11.36 8.94
CA ALA A 36 4.48 10.66 10.20
C ALA A 36 5.38 9.41 10.35
N VAL A 37 5.57 8.65 9.27
CA VAL A 37 6.46 7.48 9.24
C VAL A 37 7.93 7.87 9.38
N ARG A 38 8.34 9.04 8.87
CA ARG A 38 9.72 9.52 9.04
C ARG A 38 9.99 10.04 10.44
N GLU A 39 8.99 10.62 11.08
CA GLU A 39 9.08 11.12 12.46
C GLU A 39 9.07 9.97 13.49
N GLY A 40 8.43 8.85 13.17
CA GLY A 40 8.45 7.63 14.01
C GLY A 40 9.56 6.64 13.61
N SER A 41 10.32 6.12 14.57
CA SER A 41 11.40 5.15 14.30
C SER A 41 10.92 3.72 14.00
N ASP A 42 9.69 3.36 14.38
CA ASP A 42 9.19 1.98 14.38
C ASP A 42 9.08 1.34 13.00
N PHE A 43 8.89 2.14 11.94
CA PHE A 43 8.66 1.66 10.57
C PHE A 43 9.82 1.96 9.61
N VAL A 44 10.97 2.30 10.17
CA VAL A 44 12.20 2.62 9.44
C VAL A 44 13.29 1.64 9.84
N SER A 45 14.18 1.31 8.90
CA SER A 45 15.32 0.43 9.15
C SER A 45 16.19 0.99 10.29
N PRO A 46 16.68 0.15 11.23
CA PRO A 46 16.59 -1.31 11.26
C PRO A 46 15.36 -1.89 11.98
N HIS A 47 14.50 -1.06 12.56
CA HIS A 47 13.42 -1.50 13.46
C HIS A 47 12.19 -2.03 12.73
N GLY A 48 11.93 -1.52 11.53
CA GLY A 48 10.84 -1.96 10.68
C GLY A 48 10.99 -1.49 9.25
N ALA A 49 9.94 -1.70 8.46
CA ALA A 49 9.92 -1.28 7.08
C ALA A 49 8.62 -0.56 6.76
N HIS A 50 8.71 0.49 5.95
CA HIS A 50 7.54 1.09 5.34
C HIS A 50 7.54 0.80 3.84
N ARG A 51 6.40 0.40 3.31
CA ARG A 51 6.16 0.04 1.91
C ARG A 51 4.88 0.70 1.42
N TYR A 52 4.85 1.01 0.12
CA TYR A 52 3.67 1.54 -0.53
C TYR A 52 2.76 0.41 -0.99
N CYS A 53 1.46 0.58 -0.73
CA CYS A 53 0.43 -0.28 -1.28
C CYS A 53 0.48 -0.24 -2.81
N LEU A 54 0.64 -1.41 -3.44
CA LEU A 54 0.81 -1.50 -4.89
C LEU A 54 -0.40 -0.94 -5.65
N ARG A 55 -1.62 -1.24 -5.17
CA ARG A 55 -2.85 -0.71 -5.76
C ARG A 55 -2.88 0.83 -5.76
N HIS A 56 -2.42 1.47 -4.68
CA HIS A 56 -2.31 2.93 -4.64
C HIS A 56 -1.24 3.46 -5.59
N VAL A 57 -0.10 2.77 -5.70
CA VAL A 57 0.93 3.11 -6.69
C VAL A 57 0.36 3.05 -8.11
N CYS A 58 -0.32 1.95 -8.47
CA CYS A 58 -0.95 1.80 -9.78
C CYS A 58 -2.08 2.82 -10.01
N SER A 59 -2.85 3.16 -8.97
CA SER A 59 -3.90 4.18 -9.05
C SER A 59 -3.32 5.56 -9.33
N ASN A 60 -2.30 5.98 -8.56
CA ASN A 60 -1.61 7.25 -8.75
C ASN A 60 -0.88 7.31 -10.09
N PHE A 61 -0.30 6.21 -10.54
CA PHE A 61 0.26 6.10 -11.89
C PHE A 61 -0.83 6.33 -12.95
N ASN A 62 -1.99 5.67 -12.81
CA ASN A 62 -3.07 5.78 -13.78
C ASN A 62 -3.78 7.14 -13.78
N THR A 63 -3.70 7.94 -12.71
CA THR A 63 -4.22 9.33 -12.74
C THR A 63 -3.45 10.21 -13.72
N HIS A 64 -2.17 9.93 -13.96
CA HIS A 64 -1.33 10.69 -14.90
C HIS A 64 -1.48 10.19 -16.34
N TYR A 65 -1.44 8.87 -16.56
CA TYR A 65 -1.37 8.30 -17.91
C TYR A 65 -2.72 7.84 -18.47
N LYS A 66 -3.70 7.53 -17.61
CA LYS A 66 -5.05 7.06 -17.98
C LYS A 66 -5.05 5.98 -19.07
N ASN A 67 -4.10 5.05 -18.99
CA ASN A 67 -3.90 4.00 -19.99
C ASN A 67 -3.97 2.62 -19.32
N VAL A 68 -4.91 1.79 -19.78
CA VAL A 68 -5.21 0.48 -19.18
C VAL A 68 -4.01 -0.48 -19.31
N ILE A 69 -3.32 -0.47 -20.46
CA ILE A 69 -2.16 -1.34 -20.71
C ILE A 69 -1.01 -0.95 -19.80
N LEU A 70 -0.68 0.35 -19.72
CA LEU A 70 0.38 0.83 -18.83
C LEU A 70 0.06 0.57 -17.35
N LYS A 71 -1.22 0.66 -16.97
CA LYS A 71 -1.67 0.33 -15.61
C LYS A 71 -1.48 -1.16 -15.30
N ASP A 72 -1.81 -2.04 -16.24
CA ASP A 72 -1.58 -3.49 -16.10
C ASP A 72 -0.08 -3.80 -15.96
N LEU A 73 0.76 -3.20 -16.81
CA LEU A 73 2.21 -3.36 -16.72
C LEU A 73 2.78 -2.84 -15.39
N CYS A 74 2.28 -1.71 -14.90
CA CYS A 74 2.66 -1.19 -13.58
C CYS A 74 2.31 -2.18 -12.46
N TRP A 75 1.13 -2.79 -12.50
CA TRP A 75 0.74 -3.83 -11.53
C TRP A 75 1.66 -5.03 -11.63
N ARG A 76 1.87 -5.57 -12.85
CA ARG A 76 2.73 -6.72 -13.10
C ARG A 76 4.16 -6.48 -12.63
N ALA A 77 4.73 -5.31 -12.90
CA ALA A 77 6.06 -4.93 -12.41
C ALA A 77 6.10 -4.93 -10.88
N GLY A 78 5.14 -4.27 -10.22
CA GLY A 78 5.14 -4.17 -8.77
C GLY A 78 4.87 -5.49 -8.04
N SER A 79 4.10 -6.40 -8.64
CA SER A 79 3.79 -7.73 -8.06
C SER A 79 4.83 -8.81 -8.35
N GLU A 80 5.80 -8.54 -9.22
CA GLU A 80 6.78 -9.54 -9.65
C GLU A 80 7.87 -9.75 -8.59
N TYR A 81 8.16 -11.02 -8.30
CA TYR A 81 9.17 -11.43 -7.30
C TYR A 81 10.55 -11.64 -7.92
N GLN A 82 10.64 -11.88 -9.23
CA GLN A 82 11.91 -12.09 -9.91
C GLN A 82 12.44 -10.79 -10.53
N ILE A 83 13.63 -10.35 -10.10
CA ILE A 83 14.29 -9.13 -10.62
C ILE A 83 14.39 -9.15 -12.17
N ARG A 84 14.73 -10.30 -12.76
CA ARG A 84 14.82 -10.46 -14.22
C ARG A 84 13.49 -10.15 -14.93
N LYS A 85 12.38 -10.67 -14.40
CA LYS A 85 11.03 -10.44 -14.96
C LYS A 85 10.58 -9.00 -14.73
N PHE A 86 10.87 -8.44 -13.55
CA PHE A 86 10.63 -7.02 -13.26
C PHE A 86 11.32 -6.12 -14.29
N ASN A 87 12.63 -6.32 -14.52
CA ASN A 87 13.39 -5.52 -15.48
C ASN A 87 12.81 -5.63 -16.90
N ARG A 88 12.40 -6.84 -17.32
CA ARG A 88 11.74 -7.03 -18.62
C ARG A 88 10.46 -6.21 -18.76
N ILE A 89 9.63 -6.18 -17.72
CA ILE A 89 8.38 -5.40 -17.71
C ILE A 89 8.68 -3.89 -17.69
N MET A 90 9.70 -3.45 -16.95
CA MET A 90 10.10 -2.04 -16.92
C MET A 90 10.60 -1.55 -18.30
N GLU A 91 11.35 -2.39 -19.04
CA GLU A 91 11.74 -2.09 -20.42
C GLU A 91 10.53 -2.07 -21.37
N GLU A 92 9.54 -2.94 -21.17
CA GLU A 92 8.27 -2.91 -21.92
C GLU A 92 7.48 -1.61 -21.66
N ILE A 93 7.45 -1.12 -20.41
CA ILE A 93 6.84 0.18 -20.09
C ILE A 93 7.61 1.30 -20.79
N LYS A 94 8.95 1.25 -20.78
CA LYS A 94 9.81 2.25 -21.39
C LYS A 94 9.64 2.34 -22.90
N SER A 95 9.52 1.20 -23.58
CA SER A 95 9.30 1.15 -25.04
C SER A 95 7.93 1.72 -25.44
N GLN A 96 6.91 1.57 -24.58
CA GLN A 96 5.59 2.15 -24.82
C GLN A 96 5.53 3.65 -24.46
N ASN A 97 6.14 4.04 -23.34
CA ASN A 97 6.12 5.41 -22.86
C ASN A 97 7.29 5.68 -21.88
N VAL A 98 8.27 6.47 -22.34
CA VAL A 98 9.46 6.83 -21.56
C VAL A 98 9.10 7.61 -20.29
N ALA A 99 8.15 8.54 -20.36
CA ALA A 99 7.73 9.32 -19.18
C ALA A 99 7.09 8.42 -18.10
N ALA A 100 6.33 7.40 -18.52
CA ALA A 100 5.75 6.40 -17.62
C ALA A 100 6.83 5.59 -16.90
N PHE A 101 7.86 5.16 -17.62
CA PHE A 101 9.03 4.53 -17.03
C PHE A 101 9.71 5.44 -16.00
N GLU A 102 10.01 6.69 -16.37
CA GLU A 102 10.66 7.66 -15.47
C GLU A 102 9.83 7.94 -14.21
N PHE A 103 8.51 7.98 -14.33
CA PHE A 103 7.63 8.13 -13.18
C PHE A 103 7.79 7.00 -12.17
N LEU A 104 7.85 5.76 -12.65
CA LEU A 104 8.01 4.57 -11.79
C LEU A 104 9.43 4.46 -11.24
N ASP A 105 10.44 4.79 -12.03
CA ASP A 105 11.85 4.74 -11.62
C ASP A 105 12.19 5.77 -10.52
N LYS A 106 11.46 6.91 -10.48
CA LYS A 106 11.53 7.88 -9.37
C LYS A 106 11.05 7.34 -8.03
N ILE A 107 10.27 6.25 -8.02
CA ILE A 107 9.81 5.62 -6.78
C ILE A 107 10.85 4.58 -6.36
N ASN A 108 11.41 4.71 -5.14
CA ASN A 108 12.34 3.72 -4.59
C ASN A 108 11.75 2.29 -4.75
N LYS A 109 12.47 1.44 -5.50
CA LYS A 109 12.03 0.09 -5.89
C LYS A 109 11.69 -0.79 -4.69
N GLU A 110 12.44 -0.69 -3.59
CA GLU A 110 12.15 -1.41 -2.34
C GLU A 110 10.78 -1.04 -1.78
N LYS A 111 10.35 0.22 -1.97
CA LYS A 111 9.09 0.71 -1.41
C LYS A 111 7.87 0.15 -2.14
N TRP A 112 7.93 -0.18 -3.43
CA TRP A 112 6.71 -0.50 -4.21
C TRP A 112 6.73 -1.84 -4.94
N THR A 113 7.90 -2.48 -5.10
CA THR A 113 8.05 -3.74 -5.84
C THR A 113 8.23 -4.92 -4.89
N ALA A 114 7.72 -6.09 -5.24
CA ALA A 114 7.94 -7.33 -4.49
C ALA A 114 9.37 -7.86 -4.66
N SER A 115 9.93 -7.78 -5.88
CA SER A 115 11.28 -8.26 -6.22
C SER A 115 12.42 -7.58 -5.46
N HIS A 116 12.26 -6.31 -5.08
CA HIS A 116 13.29 -5.55 -4.33
C HIS A 116 12.90 -5.36 -2.86
N ASP A 117 11.85 -6.02 -2.39
CA ASP A 117 11.27 -5.75 -1.09
C ASP A 117 12.15 -6.23 0.08
N GLY A 118 13.02 -7.23 -0.12
CA GLY A 118 13.73 -7.93 0.97
C GLY A 118 12.81 -8.84 1.79
N GLY A 119 11.63 -9.18 1.26
CA GLY A 119 10.64 -10.05 1.88
C GLY A 119 9.91 -9.45 3.08
N TRP A 120 10.00 -8.15 3.32
CA TRP A 120 9.31 -7.42 4.39
C TRP A 120 7.78 -7.49 4.30
N ARG A 121 7.23 -7.53 3.11
CA ARG A 121 5.79 -7.59 2.81
C ARG A 121 5.14 -8.91 3.18
N THR A 122 5.90 -10.00 3.37
CA THR A 122 5.40 -11.37 3.61
C THR A 122 4.22 -11.75 2.70
N GLY A 123 4.31 -11.42 1.39
CA GLY A 123 3.24 -11.70 0.41
C GLY A 123 2.15 -10.64 0.28
N ILE A 124 2.08 -9.66 1.18
CA ILE A 124 1.05 -8.62 1.18
C ILE A 124 1.43 -7.48 0.23
N LEU A 125 0.71 -7.36 -0.88
CA LEU A 125 0.93 -6.31 -1.87
C LEU A 125 -0.04 -5.13 -1.73
N THR A 126 -1.21 -5.37 -1.13
CA THR A 126 -2.30 -4.39 -1.05
C THR A 126 -2.86 -4.27 0.36
N THR A 127 -3.53 -3.15 0.62
CA THR A 127 -4.26 -2.89 1.87
C THR A 127 -5.75 -3.18 1.70
N ASN A 128 -6.14 -4.15 0.85
CA ASN A 128 -7.54 -4.42 0.50
C ASN A 128 -8.44 -4.64 1.72
N MET A 129 -7.98 -5.40 2.70
CA MET A 129 -8.75 -5.68 3.92
C MET A 129 -9.04 -4.40 4.72
N SER A 130 -8.05 -3.53 4.87
CA SER A 130 -8.24 -2.23 5.54
C SER A 130 -9.18 -1.31 4.75
N GLU A 131 -9.23 -1.44 3.42
CA GLU A 131 -10.14 -0.65 2.58
C GLU A 131 -11.57 -1.13 2.63
N CYS A 132 -11.81 -2.45 2.65
CA CYS A 132 -13.13 -3.01 2.89
C CYS A 132 -13.69 -2.52 4.23
N ILE A 133 -12.91 -2.62 5.30
CA ILE A 133 -13.31 -2.14 6.63
C ILE A 133 -13.53 -0.62 6.62
N ASN A 134 -12.64 0.14 5.97
CA ASN A 134 -12.82 1.59 5.83
C ASN A 134 -14.09 1.97 5.05
N GLY A 135 -14.49 1.15 4.06
CA GLY A 135 -15.75 1.29 3.33
C GLY A 135 -16.96 1.06 4.24
N VAL A 136 -16.96 -0.04 5.00
CA VAL A 136 -18.01 -0.36 6.00
C VAL A 136 -18.15 0.79 6.99
N LEU A 137 -17.04 1.33 7.48
CA LEU A 137 -17.04 2.36 8.52
C LEU A 137 -17.26 3.78 7.99
N LYS A 138 -17.17 4.04 6.68
CA LYS A 138 -17.17 5.40 6.10
C LYS A 138 -18.37 6.25 6.53
N GLY A 139 -19.56 5.64 6.61
CA GLY A 139 -20.80 6.29 7.05
C GLY A 139 -20.98 6.36 8.58
N ALA A 140 -20.20 5.59 9.34
CA ALA A 140 -20.34 5.46 10.79
C ALA A 140 -19.33 6.31 11.59
N ARG A 141 -18.35 6.95 10.93
CA ARG A 141 -17.23 7.68 11.56
C ARG A 141 -17.61 8.82 12.53
N ARG A 142 -18.88 9.25 12.54
CA ARG A 142 -19.39 10.32 13.42
C ARG A 142 -20.43 9.83 14.41
N LEU A 143 -20.62 8.52 14.51
CA LEU A 143 -21.59 7.91 15.40
C LEU A 143 -20.93 7.53 16.73
N PRO A 144 -21.73 7.42 17.81
CA PRO A 144 -21.25 6.84 19.07
C PRO A 144 -20.64 5.45 18.85
N LEU A 145 -19.68 5.08 19.70
CA LEU A 145 -18.98 3.79 19.59
C LEU A 145 -19.93 2.60 19.51
N THR A 146 -21.01 2.62 20.28
CA THR A 146 -22.07 1.60 20.27
C THR A 146 -22.70 1.44 18.89
N ALA A 147 -23.05 2.54 18.24
CA ALA A 147 -23.61 2.53 16.88
C ALA A 147 -22.59 2.06 15.82
N ILE A 148 -21.30 2.35 16.01
CA ILE A 148 -20.24 1.80 15.15
C ILE A 148 -20.17 0.27 15.27
N VAL A 149 -20.23 -0.26 16.50
CA VAL A 149 -20.22 -1.72 16.76
C VAL A 149 -21.46 -2.38 16.17
N GLU A 150 -22.65 -1.80 16.38
CA GLU A 150 -23.90 -2.31 15.82
C GLU A 150 -23.91 -2.33 14.30
N ILE A 151 -23.48 -1.25 13.64
CA ILE A 151 -23.39 -1.18 12.17
C ILE A 151 -22.38 -2.20 11.64
N THR A 152 -21.26 -2.38 12.33
CA THR A 152 -20.25 -3.37 11.95
C THR A 152 -20.83 -4.77 12.04
N LEU A 153 -21.46 -5.13 13.17
CA LEU A 153 -22.08 -6.43 13.38
C LEU A 153 -23.20 -6.70 12.35
N ALA A 154 -24.14 -5.76 12.19
CA ALA A 154 -25.26 -5.89 11.26
C ALA A 154 -24.77 -6.06 9.82
N ARG A 155 -23.74 -5.31 9.40
CA ARG A 155 -23.19 -5.46 8.04
C ARG A 155 -22.44 -6.76 7.88
N THR A 156 -21.68 -7.23 8.87
CA THR A 156 -20.94 -8.50 8.77
C THR A 156 -21.88 -9.72 8.74
N VAL A 157 -22.97 -9.69 9.51
CA VAL A 157 -23.95 -10.80 9.55
C VAL A 157 -24.81 -10.85 8.29
N ASN A 158 -25.18 -9.71 7.70
CA ASN A 158 -26.00 -9.68 6.48
C ASN A 158 -25.26 -10.09 5.19
N TYR A 159 -23.94 -10.33 5.25
CA TYR A 159 -23.14 -10.87 4.12
C TYR A 159 -22.91 -12.39 4.22
N LEU A 160 -23.41 -13.05 5.26
CA LEU A 160 -23.48 -14.51 5.42
C LEU A 160 -24.90 -15.00 5.12
#